data_AF-A0A8S3YLX4-F1
#
_entry.id   AF-A0A8S3YLX4-F1
#
_cell.length_a   1.000
_cell.length_b   1.000
_cell.length_c   1.000
_cell.angle_alpha   90.00
_cell.angle_beta   90.00
_cell.angle_gamma   90.00
#
_symmetry.space_group_name_H-M   'P 1'
#
loop_
_entity.id
_entity.type
_entity.pdbx_description
1 polymer ?
#
loop_
_entity_poly.entity_id
_entity_poly.type
_entity_poly.pdbx_seq_one_letter_code
_entity_poly.pdbx_strand_id
1 'polypeptide(L)'
;MSAVVPHKKKSFHLDEADLLCKNGCGFYGNIAWEGFCSKCYREVYQPAKQAQIQHDALRKSGQYSPTANNAPELADEQAALSKLEKQKVQPASKQSSAFKFLKKSPTKEIKPVIQELRRGSTESQKIGGEFAEFLKSLKKKSAAVEISKMVREFVDRVQQNQHLNIDDLSEMVQEFYGTLEDQLNGYPVFKDLSSETIDKVMDFAESYILTRLYPYIFCSPTTLDEERDLALQNRIRSLHWVTALQLDTVINDDDPAIRHELDSAITDIIEMDSKRSSQDKLQHIVSCSKHIFEVLQQSKQGPASADEFLPALIYIVLKANPPLLHSNIQFITRFANPNRLMSGEAGYYFTNLCCAVSFIEGTIFRIPKIKSLKT
;
A
#
# COMPACT_ATOMS: atom_id res chain seq x y z
N MET A 1 -9.29 -54.47 23.34
CA MET A 1 -10.54 -53.71 23.34
C MET A 1 -10.22 -52.29 23.79
N SER A 2 -10.01 -51.36 22.84
CA SER A 2 -9.79 -49.95 23.14
C SER A 2 -10.96 -49.16 22.55
N ALA A 3 -11.70 -48.48 23.42
CA ALA A 3 -12.92 -47.74 23.08
C ALA A 3 -12.58 -46.44 22.35
N VAL A 4 -13.24 -46.22 21.21
CA VAL A 4 -13.16 -44.98 20.42
C VAL A 4 -14.21 -44.00 20.96
N VAL A 5 -13.77 -42.80 21.36
CA VAL A 5 -14.65 -41.69 21.78
C VAL A 5 -15.04 -40.86 20.54
N PRO A 6 -16.33 -40.62 20.25
CA PRO A 6 -16.73 -39.84 19.08
C PRO A 6 -16.72 -38.33 19.39
N HIS A 7 -15.94 -37.57 18.61
CA HIS A 7 -15.98 -36.10 18.61
C HIS A 7 -17.27 -35.59 17.94
N LYS A 8 -18.18 -34.98 18.73
CA LYS A 8 -19.31 -34.20 18.21
C LYS A 8 -18.81 -32.90 17.58
N LYS A 9 -18.92 -32.76 16.26
CA LYS A 9 -18.78 -31.47 15.55
C LYS A 9 -19.96 -30.58 15.95
N LYS A 10 -19.70 -29.41 16.55
CA LYS A 10 -20.71 -28.35 16.74
C LYS A 10 -20.96 -27.70 15.37
N SER A 11 -22.13 -27.89 14.77
CA SER A 11 -22.52 -27.11 13.60
C SER A 11 -22.97 -25.73 14.07
N PHE A 12 -22.30 -24.68 13.62
CA PHE A 12 -22.80 -23.32 13.72
C PHE A 12 -23.88 -23.15 12.65
N HIS A 13 -25.15 -23.16 13.07
CA HIS A 13 -26.26 -22.76 12.21
C HIS A 13 -26.31 -21.23 12.25
N LEU A 14 -25.91 -20.58 11.16
CA LEU A 14 -26.11 -19.15 10.95
C LEU A 14 -27.25 -19.03 9.93
N ASP A 15 -28.37 -18.46 10.36
CA ASP A 15 -29.51 -18.23 9.48
C ASP A 15 -29.15 -17.13 8.46
N GLU A 16 -29.51 -17.35 7.19
CA GLU A 16 -29.20 -16.44 6.07
C GLU A 16 -29.75 -15.03 6.31
N ALA A 17 -30.84 -14.92 7.08
CA ALA A 17 -31.43 -13.65 7.50
C ALA A 17 -30.50 -12.80 8.40
N ASP A 18 -29.63 -13.43 9.19
CA ASP A 18 -28.69 -12.73 10.09
C ASP A 18 -27.47 -12.16 9.35
N LEU A 19 -27.25 -12.58 8.11
CA LEU A 19 -26.18 -12.08 7.24
C LEU A 19 -26.62 -10.88 6.38
N LEU A 20 -27.92 -10.62 6.29
CA LEU A 20 -28.47 -9.55 5.46
C LEU A 20 -28.38 -8.19 6.14
N CYS A 21 -28.30 -7.16 5.31
CA CYS A 21 -28.26 -5.78 5.77
C CYS A 21 -29.53 -5.48 6.57
N LYS A 22 -29.36 -4.86 7.75
CA LYS A 22 -30.45 -4.38 8.61
C LYS A 22 -31.48 -3.50 7.91
N ASN A 23 -31.11 -2.84 6.81
CA ASN A 23 -32.02 -1.98 6.04
C ASN A 23 -32.87 -2.75 5.02
N GLY A 24 -32.81 -4.09 5.00
CA GLY A 24 -33.64 -4.95 4.13
C GLY A 24 -33.36 -4.79 2.64
N CYS A 25 -32.20 -4.24 2.25
CA CYS A 25 -31.88 -3.89 0.86
C CYS A 25 -31.43 -5.07 -0.02
N GLY A 26 -31.43 -6.29 0.52
CA GLY A 26 -31.03 -7.51 -0.20
C GLY A 26 -29.51 -7.74 -0.32
N PHE A 27 -28.68 -6.87 0.27
CA PHE A 27 -27.23 -7.03 0.33
C PHE A 27 -26.78 -7.54 1.69
N TYR A 28 -25.60 -8.17 1.76
CA TYR A 28 -25.03 -8.66 3.02
C TYR A 28 -24.56 -7.50 3.92
N GLY A 29 -24.89 -7.59 5.20
CA GLY A 29 -24.43 -6.68 6.26
C GLY A 29 -23.12 -7.16 6.87
N ASN A 30 -22.29 -6.23 7.34
CA ASN A 30 -21.05 -6.56 8.06
C ASN A 30 -21.15 -6.08 9.52
N ILE A 31 -20.66 -6.88 10.46
CA ILE A 31 -20.56 -6.54 11.89
C ILE A 31 -19.71 -5.27 12.10
N ALA A 32 -18.66 -5.07 11.29
CA ALA A 32 -17.84 -3.84 11.33
C ALA A 32 -18.62 -2.57 10.98
N TRP A 33 -19.76 -2.72 10.30
CA TRP A 33 -20.69 -1.66 9.94
C TRP A 33 -22.05 -1.86 10.61
N GLU A 34 -22.04 -2.41 11.84
CA GLU A 34 -23.23 -2.63 12.68
C GLU A 34 -24.36 -3.44 12.01
N GLY A 35 -24.03 -4.28 11.03
CA GLY A 35 -24.99 -5.06 10.24
C GLY A 35 -25.56 -4.32 9.03
N PHE A 36 -24.99 -3.18 8.64
CA PHE A 36 -25.33 -2.49 7.38
C PHE A 36 -24.43 -2.96 6.22
N CYS A 37 -24.94 -2.90 4.99
CA CYS A 37 -24.11 -3.01 3.79
C CYS A 37 -23.34 -1.70 3.56
N SER A 38 -22.32 -1.73 2.71
CA SER A 38 -21.49 -0.55 2.39
C SER A 38 -22.30 0.66 1.91
N LYS A 39 -23.39 0.43 1.17
CA LYS A 39 -24.26 1.50 0.64
C LYS A 39 -25.13 2.12 1.72
N CYS A 40 -25.87 1.30 2.47
CA CYS A 40 -26.73 1.78 3.56
C CYS A 40 -25.93 2.39 4.72
N TYR A 41 -24.72 1.88 4.97
CA TYR A 41 -23.82 2.47 5.96
C TYR A 41 -23.40 3.89 5.55
N ARG A 42 -23.09 4.14 4.27
CA ARG A 42 -22.78 5.50 3.79
C ARG A 42 -23.99 6.44 3.91
N GLU A 43 -25.17 5.97 3.53
CA GLU A 43 -26.40 6.78 3.55
C GLU A 43 -26.84 7.16 4.97
N VAL A 44 -26.64 6.29 5.97
CA VAL A 44 -27.02 6.58 7.37
C VAL A 44 -25.91 7.34 8.11
N TYR A 45 -24.64 6.97 7.90
CA TYR A 45 -23.55 7.48 8.73
C TYR A 45 -22.95 8.79 8.22
N GLN A 46 -23.01 9.09 6.91
CA GLN A 46 -22.51 10.36 6.37
C GLN A 46 -23.31 11.57 6.85
N PRO A 47 -24.66 11.58 6.86
CA PRO A 47 -25.45 12.70 7.36
C PRO A 47 -25.26 12.91 8.87
N ALA A 48 -25.23 11.82 9.65
CA ALA A 48 -25.00 11.88 11.10
C ALA A 48 -23.60 12.43 11.42
N LYS A 49 -22.57 12.00 10.70
CA LYS A 49 -21.20 12.50 10.86
C LYS A 49 -21.07 13.96 10.44
N GLN A 50 -21.73 14.39 9.36
CA GLN A 50 -21.74 15.80 8.96
C GLN A 50 -22.47 16.69 9.96
N ALA A 51 -23.64 16.26 10.47
CA ALA A 51 -24.36 16.99 11.51
C ALA A 51 -23.54 17.12 12.80
N GLN A 52 -22.79 16.08 13.17
CA GLN A 52 -21.91 16.10 14.34
C GLN A 52 -20.69 17.01 14.14
N ILE A 53 -20.07 16.99 12.95
CA ILE A 53 -18.98 17.92 12.61
C ILE A 53 -19.47 19.36 12.61
N GLN A 54 -20.69 19.63 12.11
CA GLN A 54 -21.27 20.96 12.08
C GLN A 54 -21.62 21.46 13.49
N HIS A 55 -22.18 20.59 14.34
CA HIS A 55 -22.44 20.89 15.75
C HIS A 55 -21.14 21.14 16.54
N ASP A 56 -20.09 20.35 16.31
CA ASP A 56 -18.78 20.54 16.96
C ASP A 56 -18.02 21.77 16.45
N ALA A 57 -18.22 22.14 15.16
CA ALA A 57 -17.68 23.37 14.60
C ALA A 57 -18.33 24.62 15.20
N LEU A 58 -19.67 24.62 15.38
CA LEU A 58 -20.40 25.68 16.07
C LEU A 58 -19.99 25.80 17.55
N ARG A 59 -19.62 24.68 18.17
CA ARG A 59 -19.13 24.67 19.56
C ARG A 59 -17.71 25.24 19.71
N LYS A 60 -16.87 25.12 18.68
CA LYS A 60 -15.50 25.66 18.66
C LYS A 60 -15.40 27.14 18.29
N SER A 61 -16.43 27.74 17.68
CA SER A 61 -16.44 29.16 17.28
C SER A 61 -16.88 30.13 18.39
N GLY A 62 -17.09 29.67 19.63
CA GLY A 62 -17.22 30.55 20.81
C GLY A 62 -18.50 31.38 20.89
N GLN A 63 -19.57 31.05 20.17
CA GLN A 63 -20.88 31.70 20.31
C GLN A 63 -21.87 30.79 21.05
N TYR A 64 -21.72 30.68 22.37
CA TYR A 64 -22.83 30.30 23.24
C TYR A 64 -22.63 30.94 24.62
N SER A 65 -23.49 31.90 24.97
CA SER A 65 -23.69 32.38 26.35
C SER A 65 -25.08 31.94 26.81
N PRO A 66 -25.24 31.36 28.00
CA PRO A 66 -26.56 31.13 28.56
C PRO A 66 -27.04 32.44 29.18
N THR A 67 -28.10 33.05 28.65
CA THR A 67 -28.81 34.11 29.36
C THR A 67 -30.27 33.74 29.53
N ALA A 68 -30.70 33.80 30.78
CA ALA A 68 -32.07 33.62 31.23
C ALA A 68 -32.91 34.88 30.98
N ASN A 69 -34.21 34.64 30.81
CA ASN A 69 -35.36 35.54 30.97
C ASN A 69 -35.55 36.66 29.94
N ASN A 70 -36.57 36.52 29.09
CA ASN A 70 -37.88 37.17 29.28
C ASN A 70 -38.89 36.67 28.23
N ALA A 71 -40.10 36.32 28.68
CA ALA A 71 -41.28 36.09 27.85
C ALA A 71 -41.81 37.43 27.28
N PRO A 72 -42.67 37.42 26.24
CA PRO A 72 -44.11 37.22 26.47
C PRO A 72 -44.85 36.33 25.43
N GLU A 73 -45.72 35.48 25.97
CA GLU A 73 -47.13 35.16 25.60
C GLU A 73 -47.68 35.43 24.18
N LEU A 74 -48.23 34.40 23.48
CA LEU A 74 -49.66 33.99 23.54
C LEU A 74 -50.04 32.88 22.51
N ALA A 75 -50.92 31.97 23.00
CA ALA A 75 -51.83 31.01 22.32
C ALA A 75 -51.23 29.81 21.55
N ASP A 76 -51.24 28.56 22.06
CA ASP A 76 -52.36 27.64 22.37
C ASP A 76 -52.94 26.95 21.11
N GLU A 77 -52.56 25.68 20.86
CA GLU A 77 -53.53 24.59 20.63
C GLU A 77 -52.86 23.20 20.79
N GLN A 78 -53.05 22.68 22.00
CA GLN A 78 -53.39 21.32 22.41
C GLN A 78 -53.23 20.07 21.50
N ALA A 79 -52.88 19.01 22.25
CA ALA A 79 -53.39 17.64 22.21
C ALA A 79 -52.71 16.66 21.23
N ALA A 80 -51.88 15.73 21.70
CA ALA A 80 -52.16 14.58 22.57
C ALA A 80 -52.25 13.29 21.73
N LEU A 81 -51.35 12.35 22.01
CA LEU A 81 -51.72 10.98 22.35
C LEU A 81 -50.56 10.36 23.15
N SER A 82 -50.63 10.63 24.44
CA SER A 82 -50.03 9.83 25.51
C SER A 82 -50.78 8.50 25.65
N LYS A 83 -50.14 7.60 26.40
CA LYS A 83 -50.64 6.36 27.06
C LYS A 83 -50.24 5.08 26.34
N LEU A 84 -49.78 4.01 27.01
CA LEU A 84 -49.57 3.66 28.42
C LEU A 84 -48.30 2.76 28.43
N GLU A 85 -47.30 2.89 29.31
CA GLU A 85 -47.30 2.88 30.78
C GLU A 85 -47.49 1.48 31.39
N LYS A 86 -46.70 1.24 32.46
CA LYS A 86 -46.84 0.26 33.56
C LYS A 86 -46.08 -1.06 33.35
N GLN A 87 -45.38 -1.62 34.34
CA GLN A 87 -45.16 -1.29 35.76
C GLN A 87 -44.16 -2.33 36.30
N LYS A 88 -43.22 -1.93 37.17
CA LYS A 88 -43.17 -2.36 38.59
C LYS A 88 -41.97 -1.74 39.33
N VAL A 89 -42.15 -1.67 40.63
CA VAL A 89 -41.63 -0.70 41.59
C VAL A 89 -40.95 -1.46 42.76
N GLN A 90 -39.73 -1.02 43.14
CA GLN A 90 -39.12 -0.90 44.50
C GLN A 90 -38.85 -2.16 45.39
N PRO A 91 -38.21 -2.06 46.61
CA PRO A 91 -36.85 -1.56 46.93
C PRO A 91 -36.08 -2.34 48.07
N ALA A 92 -34.76 -2.07 48.19
CA ALA A 92 -33.90 -1.93 49.40
C ALA A 92 -33.74 -3.01 50.52
N SER A 93 -32.46 -3.33 50.86
CA SER A 93 -31.89 -3.50 52.23
C SER A 93 -30.35 -3.64 52.15
N LYS A 94 -29.51 -2.66 52.56
CA LYS A 94 -28.91 -2.35 53.89
C LYS A 94 -27.89 -3.37 54.47
N GLN A 95 -26.76 -2.78 54.94
CA GLN A 95 -25.72 -3.23 55.89
C GLN A 95 -24.58 -4.13 55.35
N SER A 96 -23.33 -4.11 55.81
CA SER A 96 -22.41 -3.15 56.48
C SER A 96 -21.14 -3.96 56.78
N SER A 97 -19.93 -3.43 56.56
CA SER A 97 -18.74 -3.52 57.46
C SER A 97 -17.41 -3.37 56.70
N ALA A 98 -16.65 -2.34 57.11
CA ALA A 98 -15.19 -2.24 57.35
C ALA A 98 -14.29 -3.47 57.06
N PHE A 99 -12.98 -3.39 56.72
CA PHE A 99 -11.98 -2.33 56.53
C PHE A 99 -10.77 -2.96 55.76
N LYS A 100 -10.13 -2.18 54.87
CA LYS A 100 -8.69 -2.11 54.44
C LYS A 100 -7.97 -3.43 54.03
N PHE A 101 -7.28 -3.53 52.88
CA PHE A 101 -5.97 -2.92 52.61
C PHE A 101 -5.58 -2.95 51.10
N LEU A 102 -5.03 -1.82 50.63
CA LEU A 102 -3.98 -1.60 49.62
C LEU A 102 -3.93 -2.45 48.31
N LYS A 103 -4.20 -1.78 47.18
CA LYS A 103 -3.21 -1.58 46.09
C LYS A 103 -3.62 -0.38 45.22
N LYS A 104 -2.76 0.66 45.22
CA LYS A 104 -2.87 1.86 44.39
C LYS A 104 -2.58 1.48 42.94
N SER A 105 -3.54 1.70 42.04
CA SER A 105 -3.30 1.78 40.60
C SER A 105 -3.03 3.24 40.23
N PRO A 106 -1.94 3.58 39.53
CA PRO A 106 -1.69 4.95 39.10
C PRO A 106 -2.60 5.27 37.92
N THR A 107 -3.36 6.34 38.10
CA THR A 107 -4.10 7.08 37.07
C THR A 107 -3.17 7.37 35.90
N LYS A 108 -3.41 6.74 34.74
CA LYS A 108 -2.87 7.23 33.47
C LYS A 108 -3.94 8.06 32.81
N GLU A 109 -3.66 9.35 32.74
CA GLU A 109 -4.34 10.33 31.90
C GLU A 109 -4.54 9.76 30.49
N ILE A 110 -5.78 9.78 30.03
CA ILE A 110 -6.14 9.49 28.64
C ILE A 110 -5.73 10.72 27.84
N LYS A 111 -4.53 10.69 27.24
CA LYS A 111 -4.15 11.62 26.18
C LYS A 111 -4.96 11.30 24.92
N PRO A 112 -5.43 12.31 24.16
CA PRO A 112 -6.33 12.10 23.04
C PRO A 112 -5.61 11.36 21.89
N VAL A 113 -6.38 10.52 21.21
CA VAL A 113 -6.05 9.60 20.09
C VAL A 113 -5.71 10.36 18.79
N ILE A 114 -4.95 11.46 18.88
CA ILE A 114 -4.49 12.25 17.72
C ILE A 114 -3.01 11.93 17.38
N GLN A 115 -2.34 11.09 18.17
CA GLN A 115 -0.92 10.75 18.01
C GLN A 115 -0.64 9.40 17.33
N GLU A 116 -1.59 8.83 16.59
CA GLU A 116 -1.36 7.63 15.78
C GLU A 116 -1.09 7.91 14.29
N LEU A 117 -1.32 9.14 13.81
CA LEU A 117 -0.96 9.58 12.45
C LEU A 117 0.54 9.87 12.23
N ARG A 118 1.42 9.62 13.22
CA ARG A 118 2.85 9.98 13.14
C ARG A 118 3.84 8.86 13.45
N ARG A 119 3.38 7.63 13.68
CA ARG A 119 4.31 6.49 13.70
C ARG A 119 4.50 6.03 12.26
N GLY A 120 5.63 6.42 11.65
CA GLY A 120 6.05 5.84 10.38
C GLY A 120 5.98 4.32 10.44
N SER A 121 5.68 3.67 9.31
CA SER A 121 5.54 2.22 9.23
C SER A 121 6.74 1.50 9.87
N THR A 122 6.56 0.26 10.32
CA THR A 122 7.66 -0.56 10.89
C THR A 122 8.87 -0.60 9.94
N GLU A 123 8.62 -0.64 8.64
CA GLU A 123 9.61 -0.55 7.57
C GLU A 123 10.27 0.82 7.49
N SER A 124 9.51 1.91 7.55
CA SER A 124 10.06 3.28 7.60
C SER A 124 10.88 3.55 8.87
N GLN A 125 10.62 2.82 9.96
CA GLN A 125 11.43 2.86 11.18
C GLN A 125 12.71 2.04 11.03
N LYS A 126 12.64 0.87 10.40
CA LYS A 126 13.80 0.02 10.08
C LYS A 126 14.80 0.76 9.19
N ILE A 127 14.36 1.28 8.05
CA ILE A 127 15.22 2.05 7.12
C ILE A 127 15.77 3.31 7.79
N GLY A 128 14.97 3.98 8.62
CA GLY A 128 15.46 5.11 9.40
C GLY A 128 16.55 4.73 10.41
N GLY A 129 16.48 3.53 10.99
CA GLY A 129 17.50 2.96 11.85
C GLY A 129 18.79 2.63 11.10
N GLU A 130 18.67 1.89 9.99
CA GLU A 130 19.79 1.53 9.10
C GLU A 130 20.50 2.77 8.56
N PHE A 131 19.74 3.78 8.13
CA PHE A 131 20.31 5.05 7.68
C PHE A 131 21.03 5.77 8.81
N ALA A 132 20.46 5.82 10.02
CA ALA A 132 21.12 6.45 11.16
C ALA A 132 22.40 5.69 11.58
N GLU A 133 22.43 4.37 11.46
CA GLU A 133 23.62 3.55 11.70
C GLU A 133 24.69 3.79 10.64
N PHE A 134 24.31 3.84 9.36
CA PHE A 134 25.22 4.19 8.28
C PHE A 134 25.81 5.59 8.47
N LEU A 135 24.98 6.58 8.79
CA LEU A 135 25.44 7.94 9.06
C LEU A 135 26.39 8.02 10.28
N LYS A 136 26.21 7.17 11.30
CA LYS A 136 27.16 7.07 12.42
C LYS A 136 28.51 6.46 12.02
N SER A 137 28.54 5.64 10.98
CA SER A 137 29.78 5.05 10.44
C SER A 137 30.63 6.05 9.66
N LEU A 138 30.04 7.19 9.26
CA LEU A 138 30.77 8.25 8.56
C LEU A 138 31.80 8.92 9.48
N LYS A 139 33.02 9.10 8.97
CA LYS A 139 34.16 9.69 9.72
C LYS A 139 33.87 11.10 10.25
N LYS A 140 33.01 11.88 9.59
CA LYS A 140 32.65 13.25 9.97
C LYS A 140 31.21 13.31 10.48
N LYS A 141 31.05 13.56 11.78
CA LYS A 141 29.72 13.72 12.43
C LYS A 141 28.94 14.93 11.89
N SER A 142 29.62 15.99 11.47
CA SER A 142 28.99 17.18 10.87
C SER A 142 28.33 16.85 9.53
N ALA A 143 29.01 16.09 8.67
CA ALA A 143 28.47 15.60 7.40
C ALA A 143 27.20 14.75 7.62
N ALA A 144 27.27 13.82 8.57
CA ALA A 144 26.15 12.95 8.92
C ALA A 144 24.92 13.72 9.38
N VAL A 145 25.09 14.75 10.23
CA VAL A 145 23.98 15.58 10.74
C VAL A 145 23.34 16.39 9.62
N GLU A 146 24.14 16.97 8.73
CA GLU A 146 23.64 17.80 7.63
C GLU A 146 22.83 16.97 6.62
N ILE A 147 23.34 15.82 6.20
CA ILE A 147 22.61 14.89 5.32
C ILE A 147 21.27 14.49 5.95
N SER A 148 21.30 14.12 7.23
CA SER A 148 20.10 13.77 7.98
C SER A 148 19.09 14.91 8.04
N LYS A 149 19.55 16.15 8.18
CA LYS A 149 18.71 17.34 8.23
C LYS A 149 18.08 17.61 6.86
N MET A 150 18.86 17.60 5.79
CA MET A 150 18.37 17.80 4.42
C MET A 150 17.28 16.80 4.03
N VAL A 151 17.50 15.51 4.32
CA VAL A 151 16.53 14.45 4.01
C VAL A 151 15.23 14.65 4.80
N ARG A 152 15.32 15.00 6.09
CA ARG A 152 14.13 15.28 6.91
C ARG A 152 13.37 16.51 6.44
N GLU A 153 14.07 17.62 6.18
CA GLU A 153 13.47 18.85 5.67
C GLU A 153 12.81 18.63 4.31
N PHE A 154 13.38 17.79 3.44
CA PHE A 154 12.74 17.39 2.20
C PHE A 154 11.44 16.61 2.44
N VAL A 155 11.46 15.58 3.28
CA VAL A 155 10.25 14.80 3.60
C VAL A 155 9.15 15.71 4.17
N ASP A 156 9.49 16.63 5.07
CA ASP A 156 8.54 17.59 5.64
C ASP A 156 7.98 18.55 4.57
N ARG A 157 8.81 19.01 3.62
CA ARG A 157 8.37 19.84 2.49
C ARG A 157 7.40 19.09 1.58
N VAL A 158 7.66 17.83 1.24
CA VAL A 158 6.74 17.03 0.41
C VAL A 158 5.43 16.75 1.15
N GLN A 159 5.50 16.50 2.46
CA GLN A 159 4.30 16.30 3.28
C GLN A 159 3.41 17.54 3.38
N GLN A 160 3.99 18.75 3.36
CA GLN A 160 3.23 20.00 3.30
C GLN A 160 2.57 20.23 1.94
N ASN A 161 3.15 19.68 0.88
CA ASN A 161 2.68 19.84 -0.50
C ASN A 161 1.94 18.60 -1.03
N GLN A 162 1.30 17.80 -0.16
CA GLN A 162 0.54 16.60 -0.51
C GLN A 162 -0.65 16.83 -1.46
N HIS A 163 -1.07 18.08 -1.65
CA HIS A 163 -2.18 18.45 -2.52
C HIS A 163 -1.77 18.61 -3.98
N LEU A 164 -0.47 18.61 -4.27
CA LEU A 164 0.04 18.70 -5.63
C LEU A 164 -0.20 17.41 -6.41
N ASN A 165 -0.16 17.51 -7.74
CA ASN A 165 -0.29 16.36 -8.61
C ASN A 165 0.96 15.46 -8.49
N ILE A 166 0.88 14.23 -9.02
CA ILE A 166 1.97 13.27 -8.91
C ILE A 166 3.23 13.69 -9.70
N ASP A 167 3.05 14.43 -10.80
CA ASP A 167 4.14 14.85 -11.68
C ASP A 167 4.95 15.97 -11.02
N ASP A 168 4.29 16.93 -10.36
CA ASP A 168 4.94 17.97 -9.54
C ASP A 168 5.68 17.33 -8.35
N LEU A 169 5.07 16.32 -7.71
CA LEU A 169 5.72 15.55 -6.63
C LEU A 169 6.95 14.80 -7.15
N SER A 170 6.86 14.22 -8.35
CA SER A 170 7.96 13.57 -9.04
C SER A 170 9.09 14.56 -9.32
N GLU A 171 8.77 15.73 -9.87
CA GLU A 171 9.76 16.77 -10.16
C GLU A 171 10.48 17.25 -8.89
N MET A 172 9.76 17.46 -7.78
CA MET A 172 10.37 17.80 -6.50
C MET A 172 11.34 16.72 -5.98
N VAL A 173 11.02 15.44 -6.17
CA VAL A 173 11.93 14.33 -5.79
C VAL A 173 13.16 14.30 -6.68
N GLN A 174 13.01 14.51 -7.98
CA GLN A 174 14.12 14.54 -8.93
C GLN A 174 15.05 15.75 -8.70
N GLU A 175 14.48 16.94 -8.46
CA GLU A 175 15.23 18.14 -8.09
C GLU A 175 16.00 17.93 -6.78
N PHE A 176 15.41 17.21 -5.82
CA PHE A 176 16.09 16.85 -4.59
C PHE A 176 17.31 15.95 -4.83
N TYR A 177 17.24 14.96 -5.72
CA TYR A 177 18.40 14.14 -6.04
C TYR A 177 19.55 14.97 -6.62
N GLY A 178 19.27 15.85 -7.59
CA GLY A 178 20.27 16.75 -8.15
C GLY A 178 20.86 17.69 -7.08
N THR A 179 20.00 18.29 -6.27
CA THR A 179 20.43 19.18 -5.18
C THR A 179 21.31 18.44 -4.16
N LEU A 180 20.92 17.22 -3.76
CA LEU A 180 21.68 16.43 -2.79
C LEU A 180 23.06 16.05 -3.36
N GLU A 181 23.11 15.61 -4.63
CA GLU A 181 24.36 15.27 -5.31
C GLU A 181 25.29 16.49 -5.44
N ASP A 182 24.77 17.65 -5.85
CA ASP A 182 25.52 18.90 -5.92
C ASP A 182 26.05 19.34 -4.56
N GLN A 183 25.26 19.18 -3.50
CA GLN A 183 25.71 19.52 -2.16
C GLN A 183 26.79 18.57 -1.64
N LEU A 184 26.64 17.26 -1.89
CA LEU A 184 27.63 16.25 -1.51
C LEU A 184 28.96 16.45 -2.24
N ASN A 185 28.94 16.91 -3.49
CA ASN A 185 30.15 17.17 -4.28
C ASN A 185 30.75 18.58 -4.05
N GLY A 186 29.92 19.57 -3.76
CA GLY A 186 30.32 20.98 -3.72
C GLY A 186 30.72 21.50 -2.34
N TYR A 187 30.19 20.94 -1.24
CA TYR A 187 30.42 21.51 0.08
C TYR A 187 31.72 21.01 0.73
N PRO A 188 32.48 21.90 1.40
CA PRO A 188 33.77 21.56 2.02
C PRO A 188 33.65 20.51 3.14
N VAL A 189 32.46 20.36 3.72
CA VAL A 189 32.17 19.35 4.75
C VAL A 189 32.29 17.92 4.18
N PHE A 190 32.02 17.74 2.89
CA PHE A 190 31.92 16.45 2.20
C PHE A 190 33.13 16.12 1.31
N LYS A 191 34.09 17.05 1.15
CA LYS A 191 35.25 16.95 0.23
C LYS A 191 36.15 15.71 0.41
N ASP A 192 36.06 15.01 1.54
CA ASP A 192 36.85 13.80 1.83
C ASP A 192 36.04 12.49 1.71
N LEU A 193 34.78 12.56 1.24
CA LEU A 193 33.97 11.38 0.98
C LEU A 193 34.39 10.73 -0.35
N SER A 194 34.50 9.42 -0.37
CA SER A 194 34.70 8.68 -1.62
C SER A 194 33.42 8.67 -2.45
N SER A 195 33.57 8.55 -3.78
CA SER A 195 32.43 8.36 -4.70
C SER A 195 31.51 7.23 -4.23
N GLU A 196 32.07 6.08 -3.84
CA GLU A 196 31.28 4.96 -3.32
C GLU A 196 30.47 5.28 -2.05
N THR A 197 30.97 6.20 -1.22
CA THR A 197 30.23 6.62 -0.02
C THR A 197 29.10 7.57 -0.39
N ILE A 198 29.32 8.45 -1.37
CA ILE A 198 28.31 9.36 -1.93
C ILE A 198 27.18 8.53 -2.56
N ASP A 199 27.51 7.52 -3.37
CA ASP A 199 26.53 6.62 -3.98
C ASP A 199 25.68 5.93 -2.89
N LYS A 200 26.31 5.42 -1.83
CA LYS A 200 25.58 4.82 -0.70
C LYS A 200 24.69 5.84 0.04
N VAL A 201 25.13 7.09 0.20
CA VAL A 201 24.31 8.14 0.82
C VAL A 201 23.08 8.42 -0.04
N MET A 202 23.26 8.56 -1.36
CA MET A 202 22.16 8.74 -2.31
C MET A 202 21.19 7.56 -2.23
N ASP A 203 21.72 6.35 -2.13
CA ASP A 203 20.92 5.13 -2.08
C ASP A 203 20.04 5.04 -0.84
N PHE A 204 20.62 5.34 0.34
CA PHE A 204 19.87 5.40 1.58
C PHE A 204 18.89 6.57 1.62
N ALA A 205 19.23 7.72 1.03
CA ALA A 205 18.35 8.88 0.98
C ALA A 205 17.10 8.58 0.14
N GLU A 206 17.26 8.02 -1.07
CA GLU A 206 16.17 7.52 -1.92
C GLU A 206 15.29 6.53 -1.16
N SER A 207 15.89 5.46 -0.62
CA SER A 207 15.13 4.42 0.10
C SER A 207 14.36 4.97 1.31
N TYR A 208 14.95 5.91 2.06
CA TYR A 208 14.29 6.54 3.19
C TYR A 208 13.12 7.43 2.78
N ILE A 209 13.33 8.30 1.79
CA ILE A 209 12.33 9.26 1.30
C ILE A 209 11.15 8.51 0.70
N LEU A 210 11.41 7.57 -0.22
CA LEU A 210 10.35 6.84 -0.90
C LEU A 210 9.56 5.96 0.05
N THR A 211 10.21 5.30 1.02
CA THR A 211 9.50 4.49 2.02
C THR A 211 8.66 5.34 2.98
N ARG A 212 9.05 6.59 3.23
CA ARG A 212 8.28 7.53 4.06
C ARG A 212 7.11 8.14 3.31
N LEU A 213 7.30 8.43 2.04
CA LEU A 213 6.32 9.08 1.19
C LEU A 213 5.41 8.09 0.46
N TYR A 214 5.73 6.79 0.48
CA TYR A 214 5.02 5.72 -0.22
C TYR A 214 3.48 5.81 -0.13
N PRO A 215 2.86 6.07 1.04
CA PRO A 215 1.39 6.16 1.14
C PRO A 215 0.76 7.31 0.34
N TYR A 216 1.56 8.29 -0.08
CA TYR A 216 1.11 9.47 -0.82
C TYR A 216 1.48 9.39 -2.31
N ILE A 217 2.60 8.74 -2.64
CA ILE A 217 3.15 8.74 -4.00
C ILE A 217 2.86 7.45 -4.78
N PHE A 218 2.54 6.35 -4.11
CA PHE A 218 2.21 5.10 -4.78
C PHE A 218 0.70 4.98 -5.00
N CYS A 219 0.28 4.71 -6.24
CA CYS A 219 -1.13 4.59 -6.65
C CYS A 219 -1.98 5.77 -6.12
N SER A 220 -1.53 7.00 -6.41
CA SER A 220 -2.23 8.21 -5.95
C SER A 220 -3.66 8.23 -6.49
N PRO A 221 -4.68 8.56 -5.68
CA PRO A 221 -6.07 8.63 -6.14
C PRO A 221 -6.31 9.72 -7.20
N THR A 222 -5.32 10.58 -7.46
CA THR A 222 -5.35 11.60 -8.51
C THR A 222 -4.97 11.06 -9.89
N THR A 223 -4.41 9.86 -9.98
CA THR A 223 -3.97 9.25 -11.25
C THR A 223 -4.94 8.16 -11.69
N LEU A 224 -4.84 7.76 -12.96
CA LEU A 224 -5.58 6.62 -13.52
C LEU A 224 -4.82 5.30 -13.34
N ASP A 225 -3.82 5.25 -12.45
CA ASP A 225 -2.92 4.09 -12.34
C ASP A 225 -3.71 2.84 -11.89
N GLU A 226 -4.67 2.97 -10.96
CA GLU A 226 -5.55 1.86 -10.53
C GLU A 226 -6.41 1.31 -11.68
N GLU A 227 -6.99 2.20 -12.50
CA GLU A 227 -7.78 1.78 -13.67
C GLU A 227 -6.92 1.04 -14.70
N ARG A 228 -5.70 1.52 -14.92
CA ARG A 228 -4.73 0.91 -15.83
C ARG A 228 -4.23 -0.43 -15.30
N ASP A 229 -4.02 -0.56 -13.99
CA ASP A 229 -3.70 -1.82 -13.33
C ASP A 229 -4.80 -2.86 -13.53
N LEU A 230 -6.07 -2.48 -13.30
CA LEU A 230 -7.21 -3.37 -13.52
C LEU A 230 -7.33 -3.78 -14.99
N ALA A 231 -7.14 -2.84 -15.93
CA ALA A 231 -7.15 -3.13 -17.36
C ALA A 231 -6.04 -4.11 -17.76
N LEU A 232 -4.81 -3.88 -17.28
CA LEU A 232 -3.65 -4.74 -17.55
C LEU A 232 -3.83 -6.12 -16.93
N GLN A 233 -4.30 -6.21 -15.69
CA GLN A 233 -4.56 -7.48 -15.02
C GLN A 233 -5.63 -8.31 -15.76
N ASN A 234 -6.72 -7.67 -16.18
CA ASN A 234 -7.77 -8.31 -16.99
C ASN A 234 -7.23 -8.76 -18.34
N ARG A 235 -6.37 -7.95 -18.96
CA ARG A 235 -5.71 -8.29 -20.21
C ARG A 235 -4.81 -9.51 -20.06
N ILE A 236 -3.93 -9.55 -19.07
CA ILE A 236 -3.07 -10.71 -18.79
C ILE A 236 -3.93 -11.95 -18.55
N ARG A 237 -4.99 -11.83 -17.74
CA ARG A 237 -5.94 -12.93 -17.50
C ARG A 237 -6.59 -13.45 -18.78
N SER A 238 -6.94 -12.57 -19.73
CA SER A 238 -7.51 -12.98 -21.02
C SER A 238 -6.52 -13.73 -21.93
N LEU A 239 -5.22 -13.62 -21.65
CA LEU A 239 -4.13 -14.25 -22.38
C LEU A 239 -3.58 -15.49 -21.67
N HIS A 240 -4.28 -16.03 -20.66
CA HIS A 240 -3.84 -17.21 -19.92
C HIS A 240 -3.62 -18.46 -20.80
N TRP A 241 -4.22 -18.47 -22.00
CA TRP A 241 -4.13 -19.58 -22.96
C TRP A 241 -2.82 -19.57 -23.76
N VAL A 242 -2.03 -18.49 -23.67
CA VAL A 242 -0.77 -18.36 -24.39
C VAL A 242 0.27 -19.34 -23.84
N THR A 243 0.85 -20.15 -24.73
CA THR A 243 1.88 -21.13 -24.38
C THR A 243 3.28 -20.65 -24.77
N ALA A 244 4.32 -21.17 -24.11
CA ALA A 244 5.73 -20.88 -24.42
C ALA A 244 6.05 -20.99 -25.94
N LEU A 245 5.53 -22.02 -26.61
CA LEU A 245 5.71 -22.26 -28.05
C LEU A 245 5.12 -21.15 -28.95
N GLN A 246 4.08 -20.45 -28.51
CA GLN A 246 3.45 -19.37 -29.29
C GLN A 246 4.24 -18.05 -29.19
N LEU A 247 5.15 -17.97 -28.22
CA LEU A 247 6.08 -16.86 -28.04
C LEU A 247 7.48 -17.21 -28.58
N ASP A 248 7.62 -18.31 -29.35
CA ASP A 248 8.91 -18.83 -29.83
C ASP A 248 9.91 -19.11 -28.69
N THR A 249 9.41 -19.37 -27.47
CA THR A 249 10.24 -19.74 -26.32
C THR A 249 10.32 -21.26 -26.20
N VAL A 250 11.51 -21.76 -25.88
CA VAL A 250 11.83 -23.19 -25.76
C VAL A 250 11.83 -23.65 -24.29
N ILE A 251 10.98 -23.02 -23.49
CA ILE A 251 10.83 -23.37 -22.07
C ILE A 251 10.07 -24.69 -21.99
N ASN A 252 10.72 -25.71 -21.42
CA ASN A 252 10.09 -27.00 -21.19
C ASN A 252 9.54 -27.06 -19.76
N ASP A 253 8.25 -26.76 -19.59
CA ASP A 253 7.55 -26.76 -18.31
C ASP A 253 7.53 -28.15 -17.61
N ASP A 254 7.85 -29.23 -18.33
CA ASP A 254 7.84 -30.60 -17.79
C ASP A 254 9.13 -30.95 -17.01
N ASP A 255 10.21 -30.19 -17.18
CA ASP A 255 11.45 -30.41 -16.44
C ASP A 255 11.34 -29.79 -15.02
N PRO A 256 11.52 -30.57 -13.95
CA PRO A 256 11.41 -30.07 -12.58
C PRO A 256 12.44 -28.99 -12.24
N ALA A 257 13.64 -28.99 -12.85
CA ALA A 257 14.65 -27.97 -12.60
C ALA A 257 14.26 -26.62 -13.24
N ILE A 258 13.79 -26.65 -14.48
CA ILE A 258 13.28 -25.46 -15.19
C ILE A 258 12.05 -24.90 -14.46
N ARG A 259 11.15 -25.78 -14.01
CA ARG A 259 9.96 -25.37 -13.27
C ARG A 259 10.31 -24.66 -11.96
N HIS A 260 11.31 -25.15 -11.23
CA HIS A 260 11.77 -24.49 -10.00
C HIS A 260 12.25 -23.06 -10.29
N GLU A 261 13.11 -22.87 -11.30
CA GLU A 261 13.59 -21.53 -11.66
C GLU A 261 12.47 -20.63 -12.21
N LEU A 262 11.51 -21.20 -12.93
CA LEU A 262 10.33 -20.48 -13.40
C LEU A 262 9.47 -19.99 -12.22
N ASP A 263 9.23 -20.84 -11.23
CA ASP A 263 8.48 -20.49 -10.02
C ASP A 263 9.23 -19.43 -9.19
N SER A 264 10.56 -19.47 -9.14
CA SER A 264 11.40 -18.42 -8.53
C SER A 264 11.24 -17.07 -9.25
N ALA A 265 11.33 -17.06 -10.59
CA ALA A 265 11.13 -15.85 -11.39
C ALA A 265 9.73 -15.25 -11.20
N ILE A 266 8.70 -16.11 -11.18
CA ILE A 266 7.31 -15.70 -10.92
C ILE A 266 7.17 -15.09 -9.53
N THR A 267 7.80 -15.70 -8.52
CA THR A 267 7.78 -15.19 -7.15
C THR A 267 8.43 -13.82 -7.07
N ASP A 268 9.59 -13.63 -7.68
CA ASP A 268 10.31 -12.36 -7.66
C ASP A 268 9.52 -11.20 -8.26
N ILE A 269 8.89 -11.43 -9.43
CA ILE A 269 8.11 -10.36 -10.08
C ILE A 269 6.82 -10.04 -9.31
N ILE A 270 6.23 -11.02 -8.59
CA ILE A 270 5.08 -10.79 -7.70
C ILE A 270 5.52 -10.03 -6.45
N GLU A 271 6.65 -10.40 -5.86
CA GLU A 271 7.17 -9.78 -4.64
C GLU A 271 7.66 -8.34 -4.83
N MET A 272 7.90 -7.91 -6.07
CA MET A 272 8.19 -6.51 -6.39
C MET A 272 7.18 -5.53 -5.76
N ASP A 273 5.89 -5.87 -5.76
CA ASP A 273 4.83 -5.00 -5.21
C ASP A 273 5.00 -4.77 -3.70
N SER A 274 5.53 -5.77 -2.97
CA SER A 274 5.72 -5.70 -1.52
C SER A 274 6.76 -4.67 -1.07
N LYS A 275 7.58 -4.16 -1.98
CA LYS A 275 8.69 -3.24 -1.67
C LYS A 275 8.26 -1.79 -1.74
N ARG A 276 8.86 -0.93 -0.91
CA ARG A 276 8.55 0.50 -0.89
C ARG A 276 9.65 1.40 -1.46
N SER A 277 10.86 0.88 -1.65
CA SER A 277 11.95 1.56 -2.35
C SER A 277 11.97 1.17 -3.83
N SER A 278 12.25 2.12 -4.72
CA SER A 278 12.51 1.86 -6.15
C SER A 278 13.70 0.93 -6.35
N GLN A 279 14.72 1.02 -5.48
CA GLN A 279 15.89 0.15 -5.54
C GLN A 279 15.51 -1.31 -5.33
N ASP A 280 14.75 -1.58 -4.26
CA ASP A 280 14.31 -2.93 -3.95
C ASP A 280 13.40 -3.48 -5.05
N LYS A 281 12.50 -2.65 -5.61
CA LYS A 281 11.67 -3.04 -6.77
C LYS A 281 12.53 -3.41 -7.98
N LEU A 282 13.53 -2.60 -8.30
CA LEU A 282 14.47 -2.87 -9.38
C LEU A 282 15.29 -4.14 -9.11
N GLN A 283 15.70 -4.42 -7.87
CA GLN A 283 16.40 -5.66 -7.52
C GLN A 283 15.53 -6.90 -7.77
N HIS A 284 14.23 -6.85 -7.49
CA HIS A 284 13.31 -7.94 -7.84
C HIS A 284 13.19 -8.14 -9.36
N ILE A 285 13.19 -7.07 -10.14
CA ILE A 285 13.19 -7.16 -11.61
C ILE A 285 14.49 -7.81 -12.12
N VAL A 286 15.64 -7.43 -11.54
CA VAL A 286 16.95 -8.02 -11.86
C VAL A 286 16.99 -9.50 -11.47
N SER A 287 16.53 -9.85 -10.26
CA SER A 287 16.49 -11.22 -9.75
C SER A 287 15.60 -12.11 -10.61
N CYS A 288 14.38 -11.64 -10.91
CA CYS A 288 13.48 -12.30 -11.86
C CYS A 288 14.22 -12.58 -13.18
N SER A 289 14.89 -11.57 -13.75
CA SER A 289 15.59 -11.68 -15.04
C SER A 289 16.76 -12.68 -15.00
N LYS A 290 17.47 -12.80 -13.87
CA LYS A 290 18.52 -13.80 -13.67
C LYS A 290 17.94 -15.22 -13.68
N HIS A 291 16.82 -15.45 -13.00
CA HIS A 291 16.10 -16.73 -13.07
C HIS A 291 15.63 -17.06 -14.49
N ILE A 292 15.20 -16.07 -15.29
CA ILE A 292 14.87 -16.28 -16.72
C ILE A 292 16.08 -16.80 -17.48
N PHE A 293 17.26 -16.20 -17.27
CA PHE A 293 18.46 -16.65 -17.95
C PHE A 293 18.87 -18.07 -17.54
N GLU A 294 18.68 -18.45 -16.28
CA GLU A 294 18.90 -19.82 -15.81
C GLU A 294 17.94 -20.81 -16.48
N VAL A 295 16.64 -20.47 -16.57
CA VAL A 295 15.64 -21.25 -17.32
C VAL A 295 16.06 -21.44 -18.78
N LEU A 296 16.49 -20.37 -19.45
CA LEU A 296 16.89 -20.42 -20.86
C LEU A 296 18.18 -21.24 -21.06
N GLN A 297 19.15 -21.10 -20.16
CA GLN A 297 20.41 -21.83 -20.20
C GLN A 297 20.20 -23.34 -20.02
N GLN A 298 19.34 -23.74 -19.09
CA GLN A 298 19.00 -25.15 -18.86
C GLN A 298 18.22 -25.74 -20.04
N SER A 299 17.34 -24.95 -20.67
CA SER A 299 16.52 -25.40 -21.80
C SER A 299 17.32 -25.65 -23.09
N LYS A 300 18.36 -24.85 -23.37
CA LYS A 300 19.16 -24.92 -24.61
C LYS A 300 20.56 -25.50 -24.46
N GLN A 301 21.05 -25.71 -23.23
CA GLN A 301 22.45 -26.04 -22.95
C GLN A 301 23.45 -25.05 -23.60
N GLY A 302 23.12 -23.75 -23.56
CA GLY A 302 23.93 -22.68 -24.18
C GLY A 302 23.63 -21.29 -23.59
N PRO A 303 24.47 -20.27 -23.87
CA PRO A 303 24.22 -18.91 -23.40
C PRO A 303 22.98 -18.34 -24.10
N ALA A 304 22.06 -17.83 -23.29
CA ALA A 304 20.83 -17.21 -23.76
C ALA A 304 21.09 -15.83 -24.37
N SER A 305 20.39 -15.52 -25.47
CA SER A 305 20.52 -14.25 -26.17
C SER A 305 19.42 -13.25 -25.76
N ALA A 306 19.61 -11.96 -26.07
CA ALA A 306 18.59 -10.93 -25.83
C ALA A 306 17.29 -11.18 -26.63
N ASP A 307 17.39 -11.80 -27.81
CA ASP A 307 16.24 -12.15 -28.66
C ASP A 307 15.36 -13.23 -28.01
N GLU A 308 15.95 -14.06 -27.13
CA GLU A 308 15.26 -15.13 -26.39
C GLU A 308 14.73 -14.65 -25.04
N PHE A 309 15.38 -13.64 -24.46
CA PHE A 309 15.02 -13.09 -23.16
C PHE A 309 13.65 -12.42 -23.15
N LEU A 310 13.38 -11.51 -24.10
CA LEU A 310 12.14 -10.73 -24.08
C LEU A 310 10.88 -11.62 -24.21
N PRO A 311 10.82 -12.62 -25.12
CA PRO A 311 9.67 -13.52 -25.18
C PRO A 311 9.51 -14.37 -23.90
N ALA A 312 10.61 -14.78 -23.26
CA ALA A 312 10.56 -15.50 -21.98
C ALA A 312 10.06 -14.60 -20.84
N LEU A 313 10.46 -13.32 -20.81
CA LEU A 313 9.93 -12.33 -19.87
C LEU A 313 8.44 -12.09 -20.07
N ILE A 314 7.98 -11.97 -21.32
CA ILE A 314 6.55 -11.86 -21.63
C ILE A 314 5.79 -13.09 -21.11
N TYR A 315 6.32 -14.29 -21.33
CA TYR A 315 5.72 -15.54 -20.84
C TYR A 315 5.58 -15.53 -19.31
N ILE A 316 6.63 -15.14 -18.59
CA ILE A 316 6.63 -15.09 -17.13
C ILE A 316 5.64 -14.05 -16.61
N VAL A 317 5.59 -12.85 -17.20
CA VAL A 317 4.61 -11.82 -16.82
C VAL A 317 3.18 -12.32 -17.06
N LEU A 318 2.93 -13.04 -18.15
CA LEU A 318 1.62 -13.63 -18.43
C LEU A 318 1.23 -14.70 -17.41
N LYS A 319 2.18 -15.52 -16.95
CA LYS A 319 1.96 -16.57 -15.95
C LYS A 319 1.82 -16.02 -14.54
N ALA A 320 2.66 -15.06 -14.17
CA ALA A 320 2.69 -14.45 -12.85
C ALA A 320 1.48 -13.55 -12.60
N ASN A 321 1.03 -12.81 -13.61
CA ASN A 321 0.04 -11.74 -13.49
C ASN A 321 0.29 -10.85 -12.26
N PRO A 322 1.43 -10.13 -12.22
CA PRO A 322 1.87 -9.41 -11.03
C PRO A 322 0.83 -8.36 -10.58
N PRO A 323 0.59 -8.23 -9.26
CA PRO A 323 -0.32 -7.22 -8.74
C PRO A 323 0.22 -5.81 -9.00
N LEU A 324 -0.68 -4.87 -9.30
CA LEU A 324 -0.38 -3.44 -9.45
C LEU A 324 0.81 -3.16 -10.40
N LEU A 325 0.96 -3.96 -11.47
CA LEU A 325 2.13 -3.92 -12.35
C LEU A 325 2.31 -2.55 -13.02
N HIS A 326 1.23 -1.90 -13.45
CA HIS A 326 1.27 -0.56 -14.04
C HIS A 326 1.70 0.48 -12.99
N SER A 327 1.09 0.47 -11.80
CA SER A 327 1.50 1.37 -10.70
C SER A 327 2.96 1.18 -10.31
N ASN A 328 3.46 -0.06 -10.28
CA ASN A 328 4.86 -0.36 -9.98
C ASN A 328 5.82 0.21 -11.03
N ILE A 329 5.50 0.05 -12.32
CA ILE A 329 6.30 0.63 -13.41
C ILE A 329 6.30 2.15 -13.32
N GLN A 330 5.13 2.78 -13.16
CA GLN A 330 5.02 4.23 -13.06
C GLN A 330 5.74 4.79 -11.83
N PHE A 331 5.67 4.09 -10.70
CA PHE A 331 6.40 4.46 -9.49
C PHE A 331 7.92 4.48 -9.73
N ILE A 332 8.47 3.44 -10.36
CA ILE A 332 9.90 3.39 -10.70
C ILE A 332 10.25 4.50 -11.69
N THR A 333 9.45 4.69 -12.75
CA THR A 333 9.68 5.73 -13.77
C THR A 333 9.70 7.14 -13.18
N ARG A 334 8.81 7.44 -12.23
CA ARG A 334 8.68 8.77 -11.62
C ARG A 334 9.76 9.02 -10.56
N PHE A 335 10.03 8.04 -9.69
CA PHE A 335 10.74 8.28 -8.42
C PHE A 335 12.13 7.66 -8.30
N ALA A 336 12.50 6.73 -9.17
CA ALA A 336 13.84 6.15 -9.12
C ALA A 336 14.90 7.20 -9.52
N ASN A 337 16.11 7.04 -8.98
CA ASN A 337 17.23 7.87 -9.37
C ASN A 337 17.57 7.67 -10.87
N PRO A 338 17.59 8.73 -11.70
CA PRO A 338 17.86 8.62 -13.13
C PRO A 338 19.20 7.97 -13.45
N ASN A 339 20.24 8.21 -12.63
CA ASN A 339 21.56 7.62 -12.85
C ASN A 339 21.49 6.08 -12.83
N ARG A 340 20.60 5.52 -12.00
CA ARG A 340 20.39 4.06 -11.88
C ARG A 340 19.57 3.48 -13.03
N LEU A 341 18.66 4.26 -13.60
CA LEU A 341 17.88 3.82 -14.77
C LEU A 341 18.67 3.95 -16.07
N MET A 342 19.54 4.96 -16.17
CA MET A 342 20.35 5.23 -17.36
C MET A 342 21.64 4.40 -17.40
N SER A 343 22.08 3.85 -16.27
CA SER A 343 23.29 3.04 -16.20
C SER A 343 23.09 1.77 -15.36
N GLY A 344 23.55 0.63 -15.90
CA GLY A 344 23.56 -0.66 -15.20
C GLY A 344 22.54 -1.69 -15.68
N GLU A 345 22.63 -2.89 -15.10
CA GLU A 345 21.76 -4.03 -15.45
C GLU A 345 20.29 -3.78 -15.09
N ALA A 346 20.01 -3.03 -14.03
CA ALA A 346 18.67 -2.72 -13.57
C ALA A 346 17.86 -1.93 -14.60
N GLY A 347 18.46 -0.90 -15.21
CA GLY A 347 17.83 -0.10 -16.27
C GLY A 347 17.51 -0.91 -17.52
N TYR A 348 18.40 -1.83 -17.90
CA TYR A 348 18.18 -2.75 -19.02
C TYR A 348 16.97 -3.67 -18.77
N TYR A 349 16.90 -4.34 -17.62
CA TYR A 349 15.78 -5.23 -17.30
C TYR A 349 14.47 -4.47 -17.10
N PHE A 350 14.51 -3.30 -16.48
CA PHE A 350 13.34 -2.43 -16.35
C PHE A 350 12.78 -2.01 -17.71
N THR A 351 13.66 -1.65 -18.66
CA THR A 351 13.27 -1.31 -20.03
C THR A 351 12.62 -2.51 -20.72
N ASN A 352 13.19 -3.72 -20.58
CA ASN A 352 12.60 -4.94 -21.12
C ASN A 352 11.23 -5.25 -20.51
N LEU A 353 11.04 -5.03 -19.20
CA LEU A 353 9.73 -5.17 -18.55
C LEU A 353 8.70 -4.18 -19.13
N CYS A 354 9.10 -2.93 -19.33
CA CYS A 354 8.25 -1.93 -19.97
C CYS A 354 7.86 -2.35 -21.40
N CYS A 355 8.82 -2.90 -22.17
CA CYS A 355 8.57 -3.45 -23.50
C CYS A 355 7.60 -4.65 -23.45
N ALA A 356 7.79 -5.56 -22.49
CA ALA A 356 6.93 -6.73 -22.31
C ALA A 356 5.48 -6.33 -21.99
N VAL A 357 5.29 -5.37 -21.07
CA VAL A 357 3.95 -4.85 -20.73
C VAL A 357 3.33 -4.12 -21.92
N SER A 358 4.10 -3.29 -22.62
CA SER A 358 3.64 -2.61 -23.83
C SER A 358 3.24 -3.59 -24.94
N PHE A 359 3.93 -4.73 -25.05
CA PHE A 359 3.56 -5.80 -25.98
C PHE A 359 2.25 -6.50 -25.57
N ILE A 360 2.05 -6.76 -24.28
CA ILE A 360 0.83 -7.37 -23.73
C ILE A 360 -0.38 -6.43 -23.92
N GLU A 361 -0.20 -5.13 -23.73
CA GLU A 361 -1.21 -4.11 -24.02
C GLU A 361 -1.46 -3.97 -25.53
N GLY A 362 -0.38 -3.93 -26.32
CA GLY A 362 -0.37 -3.64 -27.77
C GLY A 362 -0.70 -4.80 -28.70
N THR A 363 -0.83 -6.04 -28.22
CA THR A 363 -1.14 -7.24 -29.04
C THR A 363 -2.52 -7.23 -29.71
N ILE A 364 -3.28 -6.13 -29.62
CA ILE A 364 -4.38 -5.82 -30.54
C ILE A 364 -3.86 -4.93 -31.67
N PHE A 365 -3.15 -5.53 -32.64
CA PHE A 365 -3.17 -5.07 -34.04
C PHE A 365 -2.69 -6.15 -35.03
N ARG A 366 -1.96 -7.19 -34.57
CA ARG A 366 -1.48 -8.28 -35.45
C ARG A 366 -1.40 -9.64 -34.76
N ILE A 367 -2.50 -10.13 -34.20
CA ILE A 367 -2.71 -11.58 -34.19
C ILE A 367 -3.55 -11.87 -35.44
N PRO A 368 -2.96 -12.39 -36.54
CA PRO A 368 -3.76 -12.93 -37.62
C PRO A 368 -4.64 -14.00 -36.99
N LYS A 369 -5.95 -13.88 -37.22
CA LYS A 369 -6.96 -14.89 -36.89
C LYS A 369 -6.32 -16.28 -36.95
N ILE A 370 -6.18 -16.92 -35.80
CA ILE A 370 -5.93 -18.36 -35.71
C ILE A 370 -6.98 -18.97 -36.63
N LYS A 371 -6.52 -19.55 -37.74
CA LYS A 371 -7.37 -20.26 -38.68
C LYS A 371 -8.10 -21.31 -37.86
N SER A 372 -9.41 -21.10 -37.69
CA SER A 372 -10.45 -22.11 -37.69
C SER A 372 -9.90 -23.53 -37.89
N LEU A 373 -9.54 -24.21 -36.80
CA LEU A 373 -9.65 -25.66 -36.72
C LEU A 373 -11.13 -25.97 -36.48
N LYS A 374 -11.92 -25.79 -37.54
CA LYS A 374 -13.11 -26.59 -37.79
C LYS A 374 -12.70 -27.57 -38.86
N THR A 375 -12.42 -28.81 -38.49
CA THR A 375 -13.23 -30.02 -38.74
C THR A 375 -12.37 -31.22 -38.39
#